data_AF-A0A7X2L0P6-F1
#
_entry.id   AF-A0A7X2L0P6-F1
#
_cell.length_a   1.000
_cell.length_b   1.000
_cell.length_c   1.000
_cell.angle_alpha   90.00
_cell.angle_beta   90.00
_cell.angle_gamma   90.00
#
_symmetry.space_group_name_H-M   'P 1'
#
loop_
_entity.id
_entity.type
_entity.pdbx_description
1 polymer ?
#
loop_
_entity_poly.entity_id
_entity_poly.type
_entity_poly.pdbx_seq_one_letter_code
_entity_poly.pdbx_strand_id
1 'polypeptide(L)'
;MESFTKTELTDNQLDLLVQTAFGLEISIISKSELTGGMFNAAYELKLSDGRSVILKVAPSEEIETLSYEKNIMRTEVEALRLIGGIGSVPVPEVYSYDDSLKQIPCPYFFMEKVEGQPYNEIKESLSQAEQEYIETELGRYNRAINEVKGEHFGYFAQSSVKAGVTWGATFSLMMHELLADGYRLGVQLPATIEEIETEILKYLPILNEVTEARLVHWDLWNGNVFVKNGCITSIIDWERALWGDVLLEYYFRHLENSPAFIKGYGVEFNTPNEQLRKKMYDLYLDLIFYIECFSRQYKNEDHLQWAHDNLIQGWDRFRGTDGVEG
;
A
#
# COMPACT_ATOMS: atom_id res chain seq x y z
N MET A 1 16.42 -0.39 11.79
CA MET A 1 16.91 0.81 11.07
C MET A 1 16.04 1.96 11.54
N GLU A 2 16.59 2.98 12.20
CA GLU A 2 15.81 4.12 12.69
C GLU A 2 15.28 4.91 11.48
N SER A 3 13.95 5.02 11.36
CA SER A 3 13.31 5.80 10.29
C SER A 3 13.21 7.26 10.73
N PHE A 4 13.63 8.18 9.86
CA PHE A 4 13.64 9.63 10.13
C PHE A 4 12.24 10.27 10.23
N THR A 5 11.19 9.53 9.87
CA THR A 5 9.82 10.04 9.73
C THR A 5 8.90 9.72 10.91
N LYS A 6 9.36 8.95 11.91
CA LYS A 6 8.50 8.47 13.00
C LYS A 6 8.38 9.50 14.13
N THR A 7 7.14 9.84 14.48
CA THR A 7 6.85 10.58 15.70
C THR A 7 7.07 9.69 16.92
N GLU A 8 8.09 9.99 17.72
CA GLU A 8 8.29 9.30 19.00
C GLU A 8 7.34 9.85 20.07
N LEU A 9 6.51 8.98 20.65
CA LEU A 9 5.62 9.35 21.76
C LEU A 9 6.25 9.04 23.12
N THR A 10 6.12 10.00 24.04
CA THR A 10 6.45 9.81 25.46
C THR A 10 5.45 8.89 26.15
N ASP A 11 5.85 8.30 27.30
CA ASP A 11 4.96 7.46 28.11
C ASP A 11 3.66 8.19 28.49
N ASN A 12 3.76 9.45 28.90
CA ASN A 12 2.60 10.27 29.26
C ASN A 12 1.65 10.47 28.08
N GLN A 13 2.17 10.62 26.86
CA GLN A 13 1.32 10.72 25.67
C GLN A 13 0.63 9.39 25.39
N LEU A 14 1.37 8.27 25.42
CA LEU A 14 0.79 6.94 25.20
C LEU A 14 -0.34 6.63 26.20
N ASP A 15 -0.13 6.92 27.49
CA ASP A 15 -1.15 6.74 28.53
C ASP A 15 -2.38 7.61 28.26
N LEU A 16 -2.19 8.89 27.88
CA LEU A 16 -3.29 9.78 27.52
C LEU A 16 -4.11 9.24 26.33
N LEU A 17 -3.44 8.74 25.28
CA LEU A 17 -4.11 8.19 24.10
C LEU A 17 -4.90 6.93 24.45
N VAL A 18 -4.32 6.02 25.24
CA VAL A 18 -4.98 4.79 25.70
C VAL A 18 -6.20 5.12 26.55
N GLN A 19 -6.07 6.05 27.50
CA GLN A 19 -7.18 6.45 28.36
C GLN A 19 -8.31 7.13 27.56
N THR A 20 -7.96 7.93 26.55
CA THR A 20 -8.93 8.56 25.66
C THR A 20 -9.70 7.53 24.84
N ALA A 21 -9.03 6.48 24.35
CA ALA A 21 -9.63 5.45 23.50
C ALA A 21 -10.41 4.39 24.30
N PHE A 22 -9.93 4.00 25.48
CA PHE A 22 -10.38 2.80 26.17
C PHE A 22 -10.93 3.04 27.59
N GLY A 23 -10.83 4.25 28.14
CA GLY A 23 -11.30 4.60 29.48
C GLY A 23 -10.15 4.93 30.46
N LEU A 24 -10.44 5.78 31.44
CA LEU A 24 -9.46 6.30 32.42
C LEU A 24 -8.88 5.20 33.33
N GLU A 25 -9.57 4.07 33.46
CA GLU A 25 -9.17 2.90 34.24
C GLU A 25 -8.18 1.98 33.51
N ILE A 26 -8.00 2.17 32.20
CA ILE A 26 -7.12 1.35 31.38
C ILE A 26 -5.70 1.93 31.39
N SER A 27 -4.72 1.05 31.63
CA SER A 27 -3.31 1.41 31.65
C SER A 27 -2.48 0.47 30.78
N ILE A 28 -1.29 0.94 30.40
CA ILE A 28 -0.34 0.16 29.60
C ILE A 28 0.48 -0.74 30.55
N ILE A 29 0.40 -2.06 30.35
CA ILE A 29 1.23 -3.06 31.05
C ILE A 29 2.63 -3.12 30.41
N SER A 30 2.68 -3.12 29.08
CA SER A 30 3.94 -3.18 28.33
C SER A 30 3.77 -2.54 26.97
N LYS A 31 4.86 -1.97 26.44
CA LYS A 31 4.93 -1.40 25.10
C LYS A 31 6.15 -1.90 24.34
N SER A 32 6.01 -2.03 23.03
CA SER A 32 7.11 -2.31 22.11
C SER A 32 6.89 -1.50 20.84
N GLU A 33 7.92 -0.80 20.38
CA GLU A 33 7.85 -0.13 19.08
C GLU A 33 8.07 -1.14 17.96
N LEU A 34 7.21 -1.09 16.95
CA LEU A 34 7.32 -1.87 15.73
C LEU A 34 8.21 -1.12 14.73
N THR A 35 9.42 -1.62 14.54
CA THR A 35 10.44 -0.99 13.69
C THR A 35 10.30 -1.33 12.20
N GLY A 36 9.37 -2.22 11.81
CA GLY A 36 9.21 -2.69 10.44
C GLY A 36 8.57 -1.68 9.46
N GLY A 37 7.68 -0.80 9.95
CA GLY A 37 7.07 0.25 9.12
C GLY A 37 8.01 1.44 8.91
N MET A 38 7.96 2.08 7.73
CA MET A 38 8.85 3.19 7.39
C MET A 38 8.18 4.57 7.43
N PHE A 39 6.85 4.65 7.38
CA PHE A 39 6.12 5.92 7.29
C PHE A 39 5.44 6.32 8.61
N ASN A 40 4.56 5.45 9.14
CA ASN A 40 3.90 5.67 10.43
C ASN A 40 4.75 5.11 11.59
N ALA A 41 4.70 5.78 12.75
CA ALA A 41 5.16 5.16 13.99
C ALA A 41 4.11 4.12 14.43
N ALA A 42 4.56 2.94 14.83
CA ALA A 42 3.67 1.85 15.24
C ALA A 42 4.12 1.27 16.58
N TYR A 43 3.19 1.12 17.52
CA TYR A 43 3.44 0.55 18.83
C TYR A 43 2.52 -0.65 19.08
N GLU A 44 3.10 -1.75 19.53
CA GLU A 44 2.35 -2.80 20.20
C GLU A 44 2.20 -2.45 21.69
N LEU A 45 0.95 -2.39 22.15
CA LEU A 45 0.63 -2.13 23.56
C LEU A 45 -0.15 -3.30 24.15
N LYS A 46 0.23 -3.72 25.36
CA LYS A 46 -0.56 -4.63 26.19
C LYS A 46 -1.30 -3.81 27.25
N LEU A 47 -2.62 -3.92 27.29
CA LEU A 47 -3.48 -3.14 28.16
C LEU A 47 -3.84 -3.90 29.46
N SER A 48 -4.23 -3.17 30.50
CA SER A 48 -4.58 -3.70 31.82
C SER A 48 -5.80 -4.63 31.84
N ASP A 49 -6.67 -4.53 30.83
CA ASP A 49 -7.83 -5.39 30.63
C ASP A 49 -7.53 -6.69 29.87
N GLY A 50 -6.27 -6.91 29.50
CA GLY A 50 -5.80 -8.11 28.82
C GLY A 50 -5.74 -8.00 27.28
N ARG A 51 -6.22 -6.89 26.68
CA ARG A 51 -6.10 -6.69 25.24
C ARG A 51 -4.66 -6.39 24.81
N SER A 52 -4.31 -6.82 23.61
CA SER A 52 -3.13 -6.35 22.87
C SER A 52 -3.60 -5.55 21.66
N VAL A 53 -3.09 -4.34 21.50
CA VAL A 53 -3.50 -3.39 20.47
C VAL A 53 -2.30 -2.86 19.71
N ILE A 54 -2.52 -2.48 18.45
CA ILE A 54 -1.56 -1.71 17.68
C ILE A 54 -2.02 -0.26 17.65
N LEU A 55 -1.14 0.65 18.05
CA LEU A 55 -1.28 2.09 17.86
C LEU A 55 -0.46 2.49 16.64
N LYS A 56 -1.10 3.07 15.62
CA LYS A 56 -0.40 3.76 14.53
C LYS A 56 -0.55 5.26 14.68
N VAL A 57 0.55 5.99 14.49
CA VAL A 57 0.63 7.45 14.60
C VAL A 57 1.21 7.98 13.30
N ALA A 58 0.53 8.97 12.72
CA ALA A 58 0.96 9.61 11.49
C ALA A 58 2.30 10.33 11.71
N PRO A 59 3.11 10.50 10.65
CA PRO A 59 4.28 11.36 10.73
C PRO A 59 3.86 12.80 11.12
N SER A 60 4.79 13.52 11.74
CA SER A 60 4.71 14.96 11.97
C SER A 60 4.45 15.71 10.65
N GLU A 61 3.67 16.80 10.69
CA GLU A 61 3.43 17.68 9.53
C GLU A 61 4.73 18.28 8.95
N GLU A 62 5.82 18.29 9.73
CA GLU A 62 7.12 18.79 9.30
C GLU A 62 7.85 17.86 8.32
N ILE A 63 7.37 16.63 8.15
CA ILE A 63 7.95 15.65 7.24
C ILE A 63 7.38 15.85 5.83
N GLU A 64 8.28 16.09 4.89
CA GLU A 64 7.91 16.23 3.48
C GLU A 64 7.50 14.87 2.90
N THR A 65 6.22 14.73 2.54
CA THR A 65 5.64 13.51 1.97
C THR A 65 5.53 13.59 0.45
N LEU A 66 5.38 12.44 -0.21
CA LEU A 66 5.05 12.38 -1.64
C LEU A 66 3.57 12.76 -1.86
N SER A 67 3.25 13.17 -3.09
CA SER A 67 1.93 13.70 -3.44
C SER A 67 0.80 12.68 -3.26
N TYR A 68 1.10 11.38 -3.43
CA TYR A 68 0.15 10.29 -3.19
C TYR A 68 0.02 9.89 -1.71
N GLU A 69 0.94 10.32 -0.84
CA GLU A 69 0.96 9.97 0.59
C GLU A 69 0.08 10.91 1.45
N LYS A 70 -0.85 11.65 0.82
CA LYS A 70 -1.79 12.53 1.52
C LYS A 70 -2.95 11.72 2.12
N ASN A 71 -3.27 12.00 3.39
CA ASN A 71 -4.36 11.38 4.15
C ASN A 71 -4.25 9.84 4.28
N ILE A 72 -3.05 9.27 4.18
CA ILE A 72 -2.87 7.79 4.18
C ILE A 72 -3.43 7.10 5.44
N MET A 73 -3.36 7.73 6.61
CA MET A 73 -3.94 7.18 7.83
C MET A 73 -5.47 7.15 7.78
N ARG A 74 -6.08 8.19 7.20
CA ARG A 74 -7.53 8.22 6.98
C ARG A 74 -7.93 7.15 5.98
N THR A 75 -7.18 7.01 4.89
CA THR A 75 -7.36 5.95 3.89
C THR A 75 -7.35 4.58 4.56
N GLU A 76 -6.35 4.27 5.39
CA GLU A 76 -6.25 2.99 6.08
C GLU A 76 -7.47 2.74 6.98
N VAL A 77 -7.83 3.70 7.84
CA VAL A 77 -8.96 3.55 8.76
C VAL A 77 -10.29 3.36 8.03
N GLU A 78 -10.56 4.17 7.00
CA GLU A 78 -11.82 4.10 6.26
C GLU A 78 -11.90 2.81 5.41
N ALA A 79 -10.79 2.36 4.82
CA ALA A 79 -10.73 1.11 4.07
C ALA A 79 -10.92 -0.11 4.99
N LEU A 80 -10.25 -0.15 6.14
CA LEU A 80 -10.43 -1.20 7.16
C LEU A 80 -11.88 -1.28 7.64
N ARG A 81 -12.50 -0.13 7.96
CA ARG A 81 -13.91 -0.08 8.38
C ARG A 81 -14.87 -0.53 7.27
N LEU A 82 -14.62 -0.12 6.03
CA LEU A 82 -15.42 -0.52 4.88
C LEU A 82 -15.39 -2.04 4.69
N ILE A 83 -14.20 -2.63 4.68
CA ILE A 83 -14.02 -4.06 4.42
C ILE A 83 -14.46 -4.91 5.60
N GLY A 84 -14.13 -4.49 6.83
CA GLY A 84 -14.60 -5.12 8.06
C GLY A 84 -16.13 -5.11 8.16
N GLY A 85 -16.78 -4.02 7.71
CA GLY A 85 -18.24 -3.91 7.65
C GLY A 85 -18.91 -4.84 6.63
N ILE A 86 -18.22 -5.19 5.54
CA ILE A 86 -18.67 -6.20 4.57
C ILE A 86 -18.49 -7.61 5.13
N GLY A 87 -17.36 -7.86 5.82
CA GLY A 87 -17.09 -9.11 6.54
C GLY A 87 -16.65 -10.28 5.67
N SER A 88 -16.31 -10.06 4.40
CA SER A 88 -15.85 -11.11 3.47
C SER A 88 -14.33 -11.32 3.46
N VAL A 89 -13.57 -10.37 4.01
CA VAL A 89 -12.10 -10.38 4.02
C VAL A 89 -11.64 -10.19 5.47
N PRO A 90 -10.71 -11.00 5.98
CA PRO A 90 -10.18 -10.81 7.32
C PRO A 90 -9.31 -9.56 7.37
N VAL A 91 -9.69 -8.60 8.21
CA VAL A 91 -8.98 -7.33 8.44
C VAL A 91 -9.00 -7.02 9.94
N PRO A 92 -8.02 -6.30 10.49
CA PRO A 92 -8.04 -5.92 11.90
C PRO A 92 -9.20 -4.97 12.22
N GLU A 93 -9.82 -5.16 13.39
CA GLU A 93 -10.80 -4.20 13.90
C GLU A 93 -10.15 -2.86 14.25
N VAL A 94 -10.73 -1.75 13.78
CA VAL A 94 -10.33 -0.39 14.21
C VAL A 94 -11.11 0.00 15.46
N TYR A 95 -10.44 0.05 16.61
CA TYR A 95 -11.05 0.40 17.90
C TYR A 95 -11.37 1.89 18.02
N SER A 96 -10.45 2.75 17.58
CA SER A 96 -10.62 4.20 17.64
C SER A 96 -9.74 4.90 16.62
N TYR A 97 -10.16 6.08 16.19
CA TYR A 97 -9.42 6.94 15.27
C TYR A 97 -9.67 8.40 15.66
N ASP A 98 -8.60 9.19 15.76
CA ASP A 98 -8.64 10.60 16.11
C ASP A 98 -7.74 11.38 15.14
N ASP A 99 -8.36 12.25 14.35
CA ASP A 99 -7.74 13.21 13.44
C ASP A 99 -7.94 14.66 13.91
N SER A 100 -8.41 14.86 15.14
CA SER A 100 -8.75 16.18 15.67
C SER A 100 -7.55 17.02 16.08
N LEU A 101 -6.38 16.40 16.19
CA LEU A 101 -5.09 16.98 16.60
C LEU A 101 -5.11 17.57 18.03
N LYS A 102 -6.09 17.17 18.86
CA LYS A 102 -6.26 17.73 20.21
C LYS A 102 -5.36 17.09 21.26
N GLN A 103 -5.14 15.77 21.17
CA GLN A 103 -4.33 15.04 22.15
C GLN A 103 -2.84 15.09 21.82
N ILE A 104 -2.54 14.95 20.53
CA ILE A 104 -1.20 15.07 19.95
C ILE A 104 -1.32 15.78 18.58
N PRO A 105 -0.27 16.43 18.08
CA PRO A 105 -0.29 17.15 16.81
C PRO A 105 -0.21 16.22 15.57
N CYS A 106 -0.68 14.97 15.69
CA CYS A 106 -0.68 13.98 14.62
C CYS A 106 -1.97 13.16 14.69
N PRO A 107 -2.59 12.80 13.55
CA PRO A 107 -3.60 11.77 13.53
C PRO A 107 -3.07 10.44 14.10
N TYR A 108 -3.92 9.69 14.79
CA TYR A 108 -3.58 8.36 15.29
C TYR A 108 -4.82 7.46 15.34
N PHE A 109 -4.60 6.15 15.31
CA PHE A 109 -5.67 5.18 15.52
C PHE A 109 -5.17 3.95 16.26
N PHE A 110 -6.10 3.27 16.93
CA PHE A 110 -5.88 1.99 17.57
C PHE A 110 -6.61 0.90 16.80
N MET A 111 -5.94 -0.24 16.61
CA MET A 111 -6.51 -1.42 15.98
C MET A 111 -6.14 -2.71 16.70
N GLU A 112 -6.82 -3.78 16.34
CA GLU A 112 -6.52 -5.13 16.77
C GLU A 112 -5.07 -5.53 16.46
N LYS A 113 -4.39 -6.16 17.42
CA LYS A 113 -3.17 -6.91 17.14
C LYS A 113 -3.55 -8.26 16.51
N VAL A 114 -3.30 -8.38 15.22
CA VAL A 114 -3.57 -9.61 14.46
C VAL A 114 -2.68 -10.78 14.91
N GLU A 115 -3.23 -11.98 14.84
CA GLU A 115 -2.48 -13.21 15.12
C GLU A 115 -1.79 -13.76 13.88
N GLY A 116 -0.69 -14.49 14.06
CA GLY A 116 0.04 -15.16 12.98
C GLY A 116 1.38 -14.50 12.68
N GLN A 117 1.95 -14.86 11.53
CA GLN A 117 3.20 -14.29 11.02
C GLN A 117 2.99 -13.77 9.60
N PRO A 118 3.71 -12.72 9.19
CA PRO A 118 3.75 -12.28 7.79
C PRO A 118 4.09 -13.44 6.85
N TYR A 119 3.35 -13.58 5.75
CA TYR A 119 3.52 -14.70 4.82
C TYR A 119 4.92 -14.72 4.21
N ASN A 120 5.51 -13.57 3.90
CA ASN A 120 6.88 -13.45 3.40
C ASN A 120 7.93 -14.09 4.33
N GLU A 121 7.73 -14.05 5.64
CA GLU A 121 8.68 -14.59 6.63
C GLU A 121 8.62 -16.12 6.72
N ILE A 122 7.45 -16.71 6.43
CA ILE A 122 7.23 -18.15 6.59
C ILE A 122 7.14 -18.91 5.27
N LYS A 123 6.93 -18.22 4.13
CA LYS A 123 6.67 -18.81 2.80
C LYS A 123 7.66 -19.91 2.46
N GLU A 124 8.96 -19.66 2.61
CA GLU A 124 10.02 -20.63 2.28
C GLU A 124 10.03 -21.88 3.16
N SER A 125 9.42 -21.82 4.36
CA SER A 125 9.33 -22.96 5.28
C SER A 125 8.10 -23.85 5.05
N LEU A 126 7.11 -23.35 4.31
CA LEU A 126 5.87 -24.05 4.02
C LEU A 126 6.05 -25.02 2.87
N SER A 127 5.31 -26.14 2.91
CA SER A 127 5.23 -27.05 1.77
C SER A 127 4.54 -26.37 0.58
N GLN A 128 4.83 -26.86 -0.63
CA GLN A 128 4.19 -26.34 -1.84
C GLN A 128 2.65 -26.38 -1.76
N ALA A 129 2.08 -27.43 -1.18
CA ALA A 129 0.62 -27.55 -1.03
C ALA A 129 0.04 -26.49 -0.08
N GLU A 130 0.76 -26.12 0.98
CA GLU A 130 0.34 -25.05 1.90
C GLU A 130 0.45 -23.67 1.23
N GLN A 131 1.53 -23.41 0.50
CA GLN A 131 1.68 -22.18 -0.28
C GLN A 131 0.56 -22.04 -1.33
N GLU A 132 0.28 -23.09 -2.10
CA GLU A 132 -0.80 -23.11 -3.09
C GLU A 132 -2.18 -22.88 -2.44
N TYR A 133 -2.42 -23.43 -1.24
CA TYR A 133 -3.66 -23.21 -0.51
C TYR A 133 -3.80 -21.74 -0.07
N ILE A 134 -2.76 -21.18 0.56
CA ILE A 134 -2.73 -19.79 1.02
C ILE A 134 -2.92 -18.83 -0.15
N GLU A 135 -2.20 -19.03 -1.25
CA GLU A 135 -2.26 -18.14 -2.42
C GLU A 135 -3.61 -18.25 -3.14
N THR A 136 -4.21 -19.44 -3.19
CA THR A 136 -5.60 -19.60 -3.69
C THR A 136 -6.59 -18.83 -2.82
N GLU A 137 -6.46 -18.89 -1.49
CA GLU A 137 -7.30 -18.10 -0.57
C GLU A 137 -7.07 -16.59 -0.76
N LEU A 138 -5.82 -16.17 -0.92
CA LEU A 138 -5.48 -14.78 -1.14
C LEU A 138 -6.10 -14.24 -2.43
N GLY A 139 -6.09 -15.04 -3.51
CA GLY A 139 -6.79 -14.71 -4.75
C GLY A 139 -8.28 -14.49 -4.54
N ARG A 140 -8.94 -15.35 -3.73
CA ARG A 140 -10.35 -15.20 -3.37
C ARG A 140 -10.61 -13.91 -2.57
N TYR A 141 -9.76 -13.60 -1.60
CA TYR A 141 -9.88 -12.36 -0.84
C TYR A 141 -9.66 -11.12 -1.71
N ASN A 142 -8.61 -11.10 -2.54
CA ASN A 142 -8.37 -9.97 -3.43
C ASN A 142 -9.55 -9.77 -4.41
N ARG A 143 -10.15 -10.86 -4.89
CA ARG A 143 -11.37 -10.78 -5.71
C ARG A 143 -12.51 -10.10 -4.95
N ALA A 144 -12.74 -10.49 -3.70
CA ALA A 144 -13.78 -9.87 -2.86
C ALA A 144 -13.51 -8.38 -2.62
N ILE A 145 -12.25 -7.98 -2.42
CA ILE A 145 -11.85 -6.57 -2.34
C ILE A 145 -12.23 -5.83 -3.63
N ASN A 146 -11.83 -6.36 -4.79
CA ASN A 146 -12.06 -5.74 -6.09
C ASN A 146 -13.54 -5.73 -6.53
N GLU A 147 -14.41 -6.49 -5.86
CA GLU A 147 -15.85 -6.44 -6.12
C GLU A 147 -16.52 -5.19 -5.53
N VAL A 148 -15.88 -4.54 -4.54
CA VAL A 148 -16.33 -3.26 -3.99
C VAL A 148 -16.18 -2.16 -5.04
N LYS A 149 -17.28 -1.47 -5.35
CA LYS A 149 -17.34 -0.41 -6.36
C LYS A 149 -17.24 0.98 -5.72
N GLY A 150 -16.40 1.82 -6.29
CA GLY A 150 -16.29 3.25 -5.97
C GLY A 150 -17.14 4.11 -6.89
N GLU A 151 -17.43 5.33 -6.45
CA GLU A 151 -18.17 6.32 -7.26
C GLU A 151 -17.27 7.10 -8.23
N HIS A 152 -15.97 7.14 -7.94
CA HIS A 152 -14.96 7.86 -8.71
C HIS A 152 -13.64 7.09 -8.72
N PHE A 153 -12.77 7.40 -9.69
CA PHE A 153 -11.40 6.91 -9.71
C PHE A 153 -10.49 7.79 -8.83
N GLY A 154 -9.38 7.24 -8.34
CA GLY A 154 -8.31 7.96 -7.63
C GLY A 154 -8.07 7.46 -6.21
N TYR A 155 -7.21 8.16 -5.46
CA TYR A 155 -6.88 7.81 -4.08
C TYR A 155 -8.12 7.80 -3.17
N PHE A 156 -8.17 6.83 -2.24
CA PHE A 156 -9.37 6.52 -1.47
C PHE A 156 -9.93 7.71 -0.69
N ALA A 157 -9.11 8.36 0.15
CA ALA A 157 -9.52 9.48 1.01
C ALA A 157 -9.16 10.86 0.45
N GLN A 158 -9.03 11.01 -0.88
CA GLN A 158 -8.81 12.31 -1.53
C GLN A 158 -10.09 12.81 -2.22
N SER A 159 -10.68 13.85 -1.64
CA SER A 159 -11.99 14.41 -1.98
C SER A 159 -12.01 15.30 -3.24
N SER A 160 -10.92 15.35 -4.02
CA SER A 160 -10.75 16.30 -5.12
C SER A 160 -11.14 15.78 -6.50
N VAL A 161 -11.39 14.47 -6.68
CA VAL A 161 -11.72 13.92 -8.01
C VAL A 161 -13.22 14.00 -8.27
N LYS A 162 -13.60 14.76 -9.30
CA LYS A 162 -14.99 14.90 -9.74
C LYS A 162 -15.49 13.59 -10.34
N ALA A 163 -16.75 13.24 -10.07
CA ALA A 163 -17.43 12.16 -10.76
C ALA A 163 -17.37 12.37 -12.29
N GLY A 164 -17.17 11.29 -13.05
CA GLY A 164 -17.11 11.32 -14.51
C GLY A 164 -15.73 11.56 -15.13
N VAL A 165 -14.66 11.69 -14.33
CA VAL A 165 -13.28 11.62 -14.82
C VAL A 165 -12.95 10.17 -15.19
N THR A 166 -12.30 9.96 -16.34
CA THR A 166 -11.92 8.60 -16.78
C THR A 166 -10.69 8.10 -16.02
N TRP A 167 -10.52 6.78 -15.96
CA TRP A 167 -9.33 6.18 -15.37
C TRP A 167 -8.03 6.66 -16.03
N GLY A 168 -8.03 6.81 -17.36
CA GLY A 168 -6.86 7.33 -18.07
C GLY A 168 -6.45 8.74 -17.64
N ALA A 169 -7.42 9.63 -17.41
CA ALA A 169 -7.15 10.97 -16.92
C ALA A 169 -6.64 10.96 -15.46
N THR A 170 -7.25 10.14 -14.60
CA THR A 170 -6.83 9.98 -13.21
C THR A 170 -5.40 9.43 -13.12
N PHE A 171 -5.10 8.35 -13.83
CA PHE A 171 -3.77 7.74 -13.82
C PHE A 171 -2.71 8.67 -14.42
N SER A 172 -3.05 9.43 -15.47
CA SER A 172 -2.16 10.46 -16.01
C SER A 172 -1.79 11.53 -14.97
N LEU A 173 -2.74 11.94 -14.13
CA LEU A 173 -2.47 12.88 -13.05
C LEU A 173 -1.58 12.26 -11.97
N MET A 174 -1.88 11.03 -11.54
CA MET A 174 -1.07 10.31 -10.54
C MET A 174 0.38 10.16 -10.99
N MET A 175 0.60 9.84 -12.27
CA MET A 175 1.92 9.74 -12.86
C MET A 175 2.63 11.11 -12.89
N HIS A 176 1.93 12.16 -13.34
CA HIS A 176 2.48 13.51 -13.39
C HIS A 176 2.90 14.02 -12.01
N GLU A 177 2.07 13.81 -10.98
CA GLU A 177 2.38 14.16 -9.60
C GLU A 177 3.63 13.43 -9.08
N LEU A 178 3.75 12.13 -9.38
CA LEU A 178 4.93 11.35 -9.00
C LEU A 178 6.21 11.84 -9.70
N LEU A 179 6.15 12.13 -11.01
CA LEU A 179 7.30 12.67 -11.75
C LEU A 179 7.70 14.06 -11.23
N ALA A 180 6.72 14.89 -10.88
CA ALA A 180 6.96 16.20 -10.27
C ALA A 180 7.63 16.07 -8.88
N ASP A 181 7.25 15.06 -8.08
CA ASP A 181 7.93 14.76 -6.82
C ASP A 181 9.38 14.30 -7.07
N GLY A 182 9.60 13.44 -8.05
CA GLY A 182 10.96 13.03 -8.46
C GLY A 182 11.82 14.24 -8.85
N TYR A 183 11.29 15.17 -9.64
CA TYR A 183 11.98 16.41 -9.99
C TYR A 183 12.31 17.26 -8.77
N ARG A 184 11.33 17.49 -7.88
CA ARG A 184 11.47 18.27 -6.66
C ARG A 184 12.57 17.70 -5.75
N LEU A 185 12.68 16.39 -5.67
CA LEU A 185 13.67 15.66 -4.86
C LEU A 185 15.03 15.50 -5.56
N GLY A 186 15.18 15.95 -6.82
CA GLY A 186 16.42 15.86 -7.58
C GLY A 186 16.75 14.46 -8.08
N VAL A 187 15.75 13.57 -8.19
CA VAL A 187 15.90 12.19 -8.65
C VAL A 187 16.38 12.16 -10.09
N GLN A 188 17.38 11.33 -10.38
CA GLN A 188 17.85 11.09 -11.75
C GLN A 188 17.03 9.98 -12.39
N LEU A 189 16.06 10.36 -13.21
CA LEU A 189 15.20 9.42 -13.92
C LEU A 189 15.90 8.82 -15.16
N PRO A 190 15.46 7.66 -15.67
CA PRO A 190 16.07 6.98 -16.82
C PRO A 190 15.90 7.72 -18.16
N ALA A 191 15.04 8.74 -18.20
CA ALA A 191 14.77 9.62 -19.34
C ALA A 191 14.29 10.98 -18.82
N THR A 192 14.17 11.99 -19.69
CA THR A 192 13.58 13.26 -19.24
C THR A 192 12.09 13.08 -18.91
N ILE A 193 11.55 13.94 -18.05
CA ILE A 193 10.12 13.88 -17.69
C ILE A 193 9.26 14.00 -18.95
N GLU A 194 9.63 14.88 -19.88
CA GLU A 194 8.91 15.06 -21.14
C GLU A 194 8.94 13.80 -22.01
N GLU A 195 10.06 13.07 -22.04
CA GLU A 195 10.17 11.80 -22.76
C GLU A 195 9.28 10.73 -22.13
N ILE A 196 9.30 10.60 -20.79
CA ILE A 196 8.46 9.65 -20.05
C ILE A 196 6.97 9.96 -20.29
N GLU A 197 6.57 11.21 -20.11
CA GLU A 197 5.19 11.64 -20.35
C GLU A 197 4.78 11.39 -21.80
N THR A 198 5.63 11.70 -22.78
CA THR A 198 5.36 11.46 -24.20
C THR A 198 5.13 9.99 -24.51
N GLU A 199 5.91 9.08 -23.93
CA GLU A 199 5.70 7.65 -24.12
C GLU A 199 4.39 7.16 -23.46
N ILE A 200 4.07 7.65 -22.26
CA ILE A 200 2.84 7.31 -21.54
C ILE A 200 1.60 7.80 -22.28
N LEU A 201 1.64 9.00 -22.85
CA LEU A 201 0.53 9.59 -23.64
C LEU A 201 0.04 8.67 -24.76
N LYS A 202 0.93 7.87 -25.37
CA LYS A 202 0.59 6.94 -26.45
C LYS A 202 -0.40 5.86 -26.00
N TYR A 203 -0.38 5.49 -24.73
CA TYR A 203 -1.16 4.38 -24.17
C TYR A 203 -2.34 4.84 -23.32
N LEU A 204 -2.44 6.12 -22.96
CA LEU A 204 -3.57 6.66 -22.17
C LEU A 204 -4.96 6.29 -22.69
N PRO A 205 -5.24 6.25 -24.02
CA PRO A 205 -6.56 5.86 -24.51
C PRO A 205 -6.98 4.43 -24.08
N ILE A 206 -6.03 3.52 -23.88
CA ILE A 206 -6.28 2.14 -23.46
C ILE A 206 -6.78 2.07 -22.02
N LEU A 207 -6.35 3.01 -21.17
CA LEU A 207 -6.82 3.10 -19.79
C LEU A 207 -8.32 3.44 -19.71
N ASN A 208 -8.89 4.05 -20.74
CA ASN A 208 -10.33 4.37 -20.77
C ASN A 208 -11.24 3.15 -20.99
N GLU A 209 -10.68 1.95 -21.25
CA GLU A 209 -11.46 0.71 -21.18
C GLU A 209 -11.93 0.41 -19.76
N VAL A 210 -11.22 0.93 -18.76
CA VAL A 210 -11.59 0.81 -17.35
C VAL A 210 -12.70 1.82 -17.07
N THR A 211 -13.93 1.32 -16.95
CA THR A 211 -15.13 2.14 -16.80
C THR A 211 -15.75 2.05 -15.39
N GLU A 212 -15.31 1.10 -14.57
CA GLU A 212 -15.77 0.94 -13.20
C GLU A 212 -14.59 1.10 -12.24
N ALA A 213 -14.73 2.02 -11.29
CA ALA A 213 -13.78 2.17 -10.20
C ALA A 213 -13.96 1.03 -9.20
N ARG A 214 -12.91 0.23 -9.00
CA ARG A 214 -12.90 -0.88 -8.03
C ARG A 214 -11.95 -0.56 -6.90
N LEU A 215 -12.26 -1.04 -5.69
CA LEU A 215 -11.32 -0.93 -4.58
C LEU A 215 -10.10 -1.79 -4.89
N VAL A 216 -8.92 -1.18 -4.80
CA VAL A 216 -7.61 -1.81 -4.97
C VAL A 216 -6.86 -1.63 -3.67
N HIS A 217 -6.33 -2.71 -3.09
CA HIS A 217 -5.47 -2.62 -1.90
C HIS A 217 -4.15 -1.93 -2.25
N TRP A 218 -3.62 -2.26 -3.43
CA TRP A 218 -2.41 -1.73 -4.07
C TRP A 218 -1.10 -2.17 -3.40
N ASP A 219 -1.08 -2.31 -2.08
CA ASP A 219 0.08 -2.82 -1.33
C ASP A 219 -0.08 -4.26 -0.81
N LEU A 220 -0.74 -5.14 -1.57
CA LEU A 220 -1.01 -6.52 -1.16
C LEU A 220 0.16 -7.47 -1.44
N TRP A 221 1.35 -7.15 -0.93
CA TRP A 221 2.51 -8.02 -1.00
C TRP A 221 2.54 -9.00 0.18
N ASN A 222 3.42 -10.00 0.12
CA ASN A 222 3.47 -11.12 1.09
C ASN A 222 3.68 -10.67 2.56
N GLY A 223 4.25 -9.49 2.80
CA GLY A 223 4.43 -8.95 4.17
C GLY A 223 3.15 -8.43 4.82
N ASN A 224 2.15 -8.08 4.02
CA ASN A 224 0.87 -7.55 4.49
C ASN A 224 -0.20 -8.63 4.65
N VAL A 225 0.15 -9.90 4.44
CA VAL A 225 -0.72 -11.07 4.59
C VAL A 225 -0.28 -11.87 5.81
N PHE A 226 -1.11 -11.92 6.85
CA PHE A 226 -0.80 -12.67 8.07
C PHE A 226 -1.37 -14.08 7.98
N VAL A 227 -0.55 -15.06 8.37
CA VAL A 227 -0.88 -16.48 8.30
C VAL A 227 -0.66 -17.16 9.65
N LYS A 228 -1.61 -18.00 10.06
CA LYS A 228 -1.51 -18.87 11.23
C LYS A 228 -2.07 -20.25 10.89
N ASN A 229 -1.33 -21.31 11.21
CA ASN A 229 -1.73 -22.69 10.96
C ASN A 229 -2.17 -22.93 9.49
N GLY A 230 -1.44 -22.36 8.53
CA GLY A 230 -1.71 -22.50 7.10
C GLY A 230 -2.93 -21.72 6.57
N CYS A 231 -3.55 -20.87 7.40
CA CYS A 231 -4.70 -20.05 7.02
C CYS A 231 -4.38 -18.55 7.13
N ILE A 232 -4.90 -17.74 6.21
CA ILE A 232 -4.81 -16.28 6.28
C ILE A 232 -5.71 -15.80 7.43
N THR A 233 -5.11 -15.07 8.38
CA THR A 233 -5.80 -14.51 9.55
C THR A 233 -6.12 -13.04 9.40
N SER A 234 -5.37 -12.30 8.59
CA SER A 234 -5.62 -10.88 8.35
C SER A 234 -4.87 -10.36 7.13
N ILE A 235 -5.46 -9.37 6.46
CA ILE A 235 -4.82 -8.50 5.48
C ILE A 235 -4.73 -7.10 6.09
N ILE A 236 -3.51 -6.58 6.19
CA ILE A 236 -3.20 -5.32 6.87
C ILE A 236 -2.64 -4.28 5.90
N ASP A 237 -2.44 -3.06 6.41
CA ASP A 237 -1.74 -1.97 5.74
C ASP A 237 -2.46 -1.43 4.50
N TRP A 238 -3.66 -0.91 4.74
CA TRP A 238 -4.56 -0.39 3.70
C TRP A 238 -4.26 1.08 3.33
N GLU A 239 -3.12 1.61 3.73
CA GLU A 239 -2.78 3.04 3.62
C GLU A 239 -2.69 3.53 2.16
N ARG A 240 -2.44 2.59 1.23
CA ARG A 240 -2.34 2.79 -0.22
C ARG A 240 -3.62 2.50 -0.98
N ALA A 241 -4.72 2.18 -0.30
CA ALA A 241 -5.96 1.84 -0.96
C ALA A 241 -6.42 2.96 -1.92
N LEU A 242 -6.96 2.57 -3.07
CA LEU A 242 -7.47 3.48 -4.08
C LEU A 242 -8.65 2.88 -4.86
N TRP A 243 -9.33 3.74 -5.62
CA TRP A 243 -10.41 3.37 -6.53
C TRP A 243 -9.89 3.38 -7.97
N GLY A 244 -9.68 2.21 -8.58
CA GLY A 244 -8.90 2.10 -9.81
C GLY A 244 -9.16 0.85 -10.64
N ASP A 245 -8.26 0.60 -11.60
CA ASP A 245 -8.17 -0.68 -12.32
C ASP A 245 -7.63 -1.76 -11.39
N VAL A 246 -8.34 -2.89 -11.31
CA VAL A 246 -7.96 -4.08 -10.52
C VAL A 246 -6.58 -4.61 -10.90
N LEU A 247 -6.14 -4.34 -12.13
CA LEU A 247 -4.81 -4.72 -12.57
C LEU A 247 -3.69 -4.06 -11.77
N LEU A 248 -3.93 -2.96 -11.04
CA LEU A 248 -2.92 -2.37 -10.15
C LEU A 248 -2.49 -3.30 -8.99
N GLU A 249 -3.28 -4.31 -8.65
CA GLU A 249 -2.95 -5.20 -7.52
C GLU A 249 -1.60 -5.90 -7.72
N TYR A 250 -0.87 -6.02 -6.61
CA TYR A 250 0.49 -6.54 -6.54
C TYR A 250 0.67 -7.88 -7.28
N TYR A 251 -0.25 -8.82 -7.06
CA TYR A 251 -0.22 -10.16 -7.65
C TYR A 251 -0.52 -10.23 -9.16
N PHE A 252 -0.88 -9.11 -9.80
CA PHE A 252 -0.97 -9.02 -11.26
C PHE A 252 0.25 -8.34 -11.90
N ARG A 253 1.18 -7.85 -11.10
CA ARG A 253 2.43 -7.19 -11.54
C ARG A 253 3.52 -8.23 -11.79
N HIS A 254 4.64 -7.79 -12.35
CA HIS A 254 5.77 -8.66 -12.66
C HIS A 254 6.54 -9.19 -11.43
N LEU A 255 6.26 -8.66 -10.23
CA LEU A 255 6.97 -8.97 -8.99
C LEU A 255 6.57 -10.32 -8.38
N GLU A 256 5.38 -10.82 -8.70
CA GLU A 256 4.86 -12.08 -8.16
C GLU A 256 4.19 -12.86 -9.29
N ASN A 257 4.38 -14.17 -9.31
CA ASN A 257 3.84 -15.03 -10.35
C ASN A 257 3.28 -16.30 -9.73
N SER A 258 2.07 -16.19 -9.18
CA SER A 258 1.37 -17.29 -8.53
C SER A 258 0.18 -17.77 -9.37
N PRO A 259 0.30 -18.93 -10.05
CA PRO A 259 -0.86 -19.58 -10.68
C PRO A 259 -1.97 -19.94 -9.69
N ALA A 260 -1.61 -20.23 -8.43
CA ALA A 260 -2.56 -20.52 -7.36
C ALA A 260 -3.40 -19.29 -7.01
N PHE A 261 -2.79 -18.11 -6.91
CA PHE A 261 -3.50 -16.84 -6.74
C PHE A 261 -4.46 -16.58 -7.89
N ILE A 262 -4.00 -16.72 -9.14
CA ILE A 262 -4.85 -16.50 -10.32
C ILE A 262 -6.05 -17.45 -10.33
N LYS A 263 -5.82 -18.73 -9.99
CA LYS A 263 -6.88 -19.72 -9.81
C LYS A 263 -7.88 -19.32 -8.72
N GLY A 264 -7.40 -18.77 -7.61
CA GLY A 264 -8.23 -18.26 -6.51
C GLY A 264 -9.05 -17.03 -6.89
N TYR A 265 -8.44 -16.09 -7.60
CA TYR A 265 -9.08 -14.88 -8.10
C TYR A 265 -10.17 -15.19 -9.13
N GLY A 266 -9.95 -16.23 -9.95
CA GLY A 266 -10.93 -16.79 -10.87
C GLY A 266 -11.05 -16.05 -12.21
N VAL A 267 -10.15 -15.09 -12.48
CA VAL A 267 -10.09 -14.36 -13.76
C VAL A 267 -8.64 -14.23 -14.20
N GLU A 268 -8.39 -14.50 -15.48
CA GLU A 268 -7.11 -14.26 -16.14
C GLU A 268 -7.19 -13.04 -17.06
N PHE A 269 -6.24 -12.12 -16.91
CA PHE A 269 -6.15 -10.89 -17.70
C PHE A 269 -5.02 -10.97 -18.72
N ASN A 270 -5.35 -11.34 -19.96
CA ASN A 270 -4.41 -11.70 -21.02
C ASN A 270 -4.66 -11.02 -22.37
N THR A 271 -5.63 -10.12 -22.49
CA THR A 271 -5.82 -9.35 -23.72
C THR A 271 -4.63 -8.43 -23.99
N PRO A 272 -4.36 -8.06 -25.25
CA PRO A 272 -3.27 -7.13 -25.57
C PRO A 272 -3.34 -5.81 -24.79
N ASN A 273 -4.56 -5.28 -24.60
CA ASN A 273 -4.76 -4.02 -23.88
C ASN A 273 -4.57 -4.17 -22.37
N GLU A 274 -5.01 -5.28 -21.77
CA GLU A 274 -4.68 -5.59 -20.37
C GLU A 274 -3.16 -5.66 -20.17
N GLN A 275 -2.43 -6.36 -21.05
CA GLN A 275 -0.97 -6.46 -20.97
C GLN A 275 -0.29 -5.10 -21.09
N LEU A 276 -0.80 -4.20 -21.94
CA LEU A 276 -0.29 -2.82 -22.01
C LEU A 276 -0.58 -2.03 -20.74
N ARG A 277 -1.77 -2.16 -20.14
CA ARG A 277 -2.08 -1.54 -18.83
C ARG A 277 -1.16 -2.07 -17.74
N LYS A 278 -0.91 -3.38 -17.70
CA LYS A 278 0.04 -4.00 -16.77
C LYS A 278 1.43 -3.33 -16.89
N LYS A 279 1.95 -3.17 -18.11
CA LYS A 279 3.24 -2.48 -18.33
C LYS A 279 3.26 -1.04 -17.80
N MET A 280 2.16 -0.29 -17.98
CA MET A 280 2.06 1.08 -17.44
C MET A 280 2.10 1.09 -15.91
N TYR A 281 1.42 0.13 -15.26
CA TYR A 281 1.39 0.01 -13.80
C TYR A 281 2.71 -0.48 -13.23
N ASP A 282 3.41 -1.38 -13.94
CA ASP A 282 4.76 -1.80 -13.56
C ASP A 282 5.73 -0.60 -13.59
N LEU A 283 5.73 0.21 -14.65
CA LEU A 283 6.56 1.43 -14.71
C LEU A 283 6.22 2.41 -13.57
N TYR A 284 4.92 2.60 -13.27
CA TYR A 284 4.49 3.46 -12.17
C TYR A 284 5.03 2.97 -10.82
N LEU A 285 4.96 1.67 -10.55
CA LEU A 285 5.48 1.07 -9.34
C LEU A 285 7.02 1.16 -9.27
N ASP A 286 7.71 0.94 -10.38
CA ASP A 286 9.16 1.04 -10.47
C ASP A 286 9.64 2.49 -10.17
N LEU A 287 8.92 3.49 -10.67
CA LEU A 287 9.15 4.91 -10.34
C LEU A 287 8.95 5.18 -8.85
N ILE A 288 7.89 4.63 -8.24
CA ILE A 288 7.63 4.78 -6.80
C ILE A 288 8.77 4.21 -5.98
N PHE A 289 9.20 2.97 -6.24
CA PHE A 289 10.28 2.34 -5.49
C PHE A 289 11.55 3.20 -5.50
N TYR A 290 11.88 3.80 -6.63
CA TYR A 290 13.07 4.64 -6.74
C TYR A 290 12.88 6.03 -6.09
N ILE A 291 11.77 6.73 -6.38
CA ILE A 291 11.53 8.08 -5.86
C ILE A 291 11.37 8.07 -4.33
N GLU A 292 10.74 7.03 -3.76
CA GLU A 292 10.64 6.85 -2.32
C GLU A 292 12.00 6.80 -1.62
N CYS A 293 13.05 6.28 -2.29
CA CYS A 293 14.38 6.23 -1.70
C CYS A 293 14.92 7.62 -1.31
N PHE A 294 14.54 8.65 -2.08
CA PHE A 294 14.98 10.03 -1.87
C PHE A 294 14.12 10.74 -0.83
N SER A 295 12.80 10.55 -0.87
CA SER A 295 11.90 11.11 0.15
C SER A 295 12.18 10.51 1.53
N ARG A 296 12.43 9.20 1.61
CA ARG A 296 12.67 8.46 2.86
C ARG A 296 14.13 8.47 3.32
N GLN A 297 15.02 9.06 2.51
CA GLN A 297 16.46 9.15 2.78
C GLN A 297 17.08 7.78 3.15
N TYR A 298 16.79 6.75 2.36
CA TYR A 298 17.32 5.41 2.62
C TYR A 298 18.85 5.41 2.64
N LYS A 299 19.43 4.91 3.74
CA LYS A 299 20.88 4.80 3.93
C LYS A 299 21.45 3.49 3.41
N ASN A 300 20.59 2.53 3.03
CA ASN A 300 21.02 1.25 2.51
C ASN A 300 21.33 1.38 1.01
N GLU A 301 22.64 1.39 0.70
CA GLU A 301 23.14 1.51 -0.67
C GLU A 301 22.66 0.35 -1.58
N ASP A 302 22.55 -0.87 -1.05
CA ASP A 302 22.10 -2.03 -1.83
C ASP A 302 20.63 -1.87 -2.27
N HIS A 303 19.78 -1.34 -1.40
CA HIS A 303 18.37 -1.10 -1.73
C HIS A 303 18.21 0.04 -2.74
N LEU A 304 18.99 1.12 -2.59
CA LEU A 304 18.98 2.22 -3.55
C LEU A 304 19.45 1.75 -4.93
N GLN A 305 20.51 0.95 -4.99
CA GLN A 305 21.03 0.39 -6.24
C GLN A 305 20.00 -0.55 -6.89
N TRP A 306 19.36 -1.42 -6.11
CA TRP A 306 18.30 -2.28 -6.61
C TRP A 306 17.12 -1.48 -7.19
N ALA A 307 16.64 -0.45 -6.49
CA ALA A 307 15.52 0.36 -6.94
C ALA A 307 15.85 1.14 -8.23
N HIS A 308 17.08 1.65 -8.33
CA HIS A 308 17.59 2.29 -9.54
C HIS A 308 17.63 1.32 -10.73
N ASP A 309 18.23 0.14 -10.56
CA ASP A 309 18.37 -0.84 -11.63
C ASP A 309 17.02 -1.41 -12.05
N ASN A 310 16.10 -1.58 -11.10
CA ASN A 310 14.72 -1.95 -11.37
C ASN A 310 14.01 -0.90 -12.23
N LEU A 311 14.19 0.40 -11.95
CA LEU A 311 13.61 1.48 -12.76
C LEU A 311 14.20 1.54 -14.18
N ILE A 312 15.51 1.35 -14.34
CA ILE A 312 16.13 1.30 -15.68
C ILE A 312 15.55 0.15 -16.50
N GLN A 313 15.51 -1.05 -15.92
CA GLN A 313 14.93 -2.22 -16.59
C GLN A 313 13.44 -2.05 -16.85
N GLY A 314 12.71 -1.43 -15.92
CA GLY A 314 11.29 -1.07 -16.07
C GLY A 314 11.04 -0.14 -17.25
N TRP A 315 11.92 0.83 -17.43
CA TRP A 315 11.87 1.74 -18.56
C TRP A 315 12.14 1.04 -19.89
N ASP A 316 13.13 0.16 -19.96
CA ASP A 316 13.42 -0.61 -21.18
C ASP A 316 12.30 -1.62 -21.52
N ARG A 317 11.73 -2.29 -20.51
CA ARG A 317 10.49 -3.12 -20.61
C ARG A 317 9.33 -2.33 -21.21
N PHE A 318 9.16 -1.09 -20.76
CA PHE A 318 8.07 -0.22 -21.19
C PHE A 318 8.25 0.23 -22.64
N ARG A 319 9.46 0.63 -23.03
CA ARG A 319 9.77 1.01 -24.42
C ARG A 319 9.83 -0.16 -25.39
N GLY A 320 9.95 -1.39 -24.88
CA GLY A 320 10.12 -2.59 -25.69
C GLY A 320 11.53 -2.70 -26.28
N THR A 321 12.54 -2.20 -25.56
CA THR A 321 13.96 -2.27 -25.94
C THR A 321 14.69 -3.48 -25.33
N ASP A 322 14.03 -4.26 -24.48
CA ASP A 322 14.57 -5.51 -23.95
C ASP A 322 14.88 -6.51 -25.08
N GLY A 323 16.17 -6.78 -25.28
CA GLY A 323 16.65 -7.71 -26.30
C GLY A 323 17.50 -7.10 -27.41
N VAL A 324 17.85 -5.81 -27.34
CA VAL A 324 18.94 -5.23 -28.16
C VAL A 324 20.23 -5.20 -27.34
N GLU A 325 20.71 -6.36 -26.92
CA GLU A 325 22.15 -6.52 -26.67
C GLU A 325 22.80 -6.82 -28.02
N GLY A 326 23.58 -5.85 -28.51
CA GLY A 326 24.43 -5.97 -29.70
C GLY A 326 25.77 -6.62 -29.41
#